data_AF-A0A8S3IXL0-F1
#
_entry.id   AF-A0A8S3IXL0-F1
#
_cell.length_a   1.000
_cell.length_b   1.000
_cell.length_c   1.000
_cell.angle_alpha   90.00
_cell.angle_beta   90.00
_cell.angle_gamma   90.00
#
_symmetry.space_group_name_H-M   'P 1'
#
loop_
_entity.id
_entity.type
_entity.pdbx_description
1 polymer ?
#
loop_
_entity_poly.entity_id
_entity_poly.type
_entity_poly.pdbx_seq_one_letter_code
_entity_poly.pdbx_strand_id
1 'polypeptide(L)'
;ACGHRVVCIKDFNHYLSVLIRDGNILPWIPCPAETCLVPCHIKNIIEDGSLTYSELLSFLTTYMLKKLSRNENFITCIQCGKGGFLQMGPPKKQKVQCPICNEKQVIEKGADGDLDAGKYCFGFNFHTMK
;
A
#
# COMPACT_ATOMS: atom_id res chain seq x y z
N ALA A 1 5.00 14.27 -16.48
CA ALA A 1 4.42 14.85 -15.25
C ALA A 1 5.28 15.98 -14.69
N CYS A 2 6.59 15.83 -14.47
CA CYS A 2 7.45 16.93 -13.95
C CYS A 2 8.60 17.38 -14.86
N GLY A 3 8.84 16.67 -15.97
CA GLY A 3 9.94 17.01 -16.89
C GLY A 3 11.34 16.61 -16.42
N HIS A 4 11.52 16.11 -15.19
CA HIS A 4 12.79 15.59 -14.64
C HIS A 4 13.23 14.25 -15.27
N ARG A 5 13.14 14.13 -16.59
CA ARG A 5 13.41 12.94 -17.40
C ARG A 5 14.89 12.53 -17.45
N VAL A 6 15.73 13.08 -16.56
CA VAL A 6 17.19 12.87 -16.53
C VAL A 6 17.56 11.73 -15.57
N VAL A 7 16.78 10.65 -15.61
CA VAL A 7 17.12 9.39 -14.95
C VAL A 7 17.05 8.34 -16.04
N CYS A 8 18.12 7.58 -16.26
CA CYS A 8 18.06 6.53 -17.26
C CYS A 8 17.03 5.48 -16.83
N ILE A 9 16.44 4.77 -17.80
CA ILE A 9 15.38 3.79 -17.50
C ILE A 9 15.83 2.73 -16.47
N LYS A 10 17.12 2.37 -16.47
CA LYS A 10 17.69 1.41 -15.50
C LYS A 10 17.68 1.95 -14.07
N ASP A 11 18.07 3.21 -13.88
CA ASP A 11 18.06 3.85 -12.57
C ASP A 11 16.64 4.08 -12.07
N PHE A 12 15.71 4.41 -12.98
CA PHE A 12 14.30 4.52 -12.65
C PHE A 12 13.71 3.18 -12.21
N ASN A 13 14.05 2.09 -12.89
CA ASN A 13 13.64 0.75 -12.50
C ASN A 13 14.22 0.35 -11.14
N HIS A 14 15.52 0.62 -10.91
CA HIS A 14 16.15 0.33 -9.62
C HIS A 14 15.46 1.10 -8.48
N TYR A 15 15.19 2.39 -8.70
CA TYR A 15 14.43 3.22 -7.77
C TYR A 15 13.04 2.64 -7.45
N LEU A 16 12.29 2.23 -8.48
CA LEU A 16 10.98 1.60 -8.29
C LEU A 16 11.08 0.28 -7.51
N SER A 17 12.02 -0.61 -7.87
CA SER A 17 12.23 -1.88 -7.19
C SER A 17 12.56 -1.70 -5.71
N VAL A 18 13.40 -0.70 -5.37
CA VAL A 18 13.73 -0.37 -3.96
C VAL A 18 12.47 0.09 -3.22
N LEU A 19 11.69 1.02 -3.78
CA LEU A 19 10.45 1.49 -3.13
C LEU A 19 9.42 0.37 -2.94
N ILE A 20 9.28 -0.51 -3.92
CA ILE A 20 8.35 -1.64 -3.88
C ILE A 20 8.79 -2.65 -2.81
N ARG A 21 10.07 -3.04 -2.82
CA ARG A 21 10.65 -3.97 -1.85
C ARG A 21 10.50 -3.45 -0.43
N ASP A 22 10.75 -2.16 -0.21
CA ASP A 22 10.74 -1.56 1.12
C ASP A 22 9.31 -1.20 1.58
N GLY A 23 8.27 -1.42 0.76
CA GLY A 23 6.89 -1.09 1.10
C GLY A 23 6.60 0.42 1.19
N ASN A 24 7.56 1.25 0.76
CA ASN A 24 7.53 2.71 0.77
C ASN A 24 6.75 3.30 -0.42
N ILE A 25 5.81 2.53 -0.95
CA ILE A 25 4.88 2.99 -1.97
C ILE A 25 3.87 3.90 -1.27
N LEU A 26 3.94 5.23 -1.42
CA LEU A 26 2.80 6.07 -1.08
C LEU A 26 1.68 5.78 -2.10
N PRO A 27 0.42 6.24 -1.92
CA PRO A 27 -0.58 6.16 -2.99
C PRO A 27 -0.27 7.11 -4.17
N TRP A 28 1.01 7.44 -4.33
CA TRP A 28 1.71 7.99 -5.48
C TRP A 28 3.19 7.58 -5.36
N ILE A 29 3.93 7.47 -6.45
CA ILE A 29 5.39 7.32 -6.39
C ILE A 29 6.00 8.71 -6.53
N PRO A 30 6.87 9.15 -5.60
CA PRO A 30 7.52 10.44 -5.73
C PRO A 30 8.43 10.49 -6.96
N CYS A 31 8.72 11.69 -7.44
CA CYS A 31 9.78 11.86 -8.42
C CYS A 31 11.13 11.51 -7.75
N PRO A 32 12.06 10.82 -8.45
CA PRO A 32 13.40 10.56 -7.91
C PRO A 32 14.20 11.83 -7.62
N ALA A 33 13.87 12.97 -8.25
CA ALA A 33 14.50 14.24 -7.95
C ALA A 33 14.08 14.73 -6.55
N GLU A 34 15.04 14.87 -5.63
CA GLU A 34 14.81 15.12 -4.21
C GLU A 34 13.92 16.34 -3.90
N THR A 35 13.98 17.37 -4.74
CA THR A 35 13.22 18.62 -4.56
C THR A 35 11.88 18.62 -5.31
N CYS A 36 11.55 17.56 -6.06
CA CYS A 36 10.35 17.49 -6.87
C CYS A 36 9.19 16.84 -6.12
N LEU A 37 8.21 17.67 -5.74
CA LEU A 37 6.98 17.21 -5.08
C LEU A 37 5.95 16.57 -6.04
N VAL A 38 6.18 16.66 -7.35
CA VAL A 38 5.25 16.13 -8.35
C VAL A 38 5.39 14.61 -8.42
N PRO A 39 4.30 13.85 -8.23
CA PRO A 39 4.35 12.40 -8.30
C PRO A 39 4.56 11.90 -9.74
N CYS A 40 5.22 10.75 -9.85
CA CYS A 40 5.27 9.97 -11.08
C CYS A 40 3.84 9.53 -11.46
N HIS A 41 3.51 9.70 -12.74
CA HIS A 41 2.22 9.26 -13.24
C HIS A 41 2.20 7.73 -13.32
N ILE A 42 1.09 7.10 -12.94
CA ILE A 42 0.97 5.63 -12.91
C ILE A 42 1.29 4.99 -14.27
N LYS A 43 0.88 5.63 -15.37
CA LYS A 43 1.20 5.15 -16.72
C LYS A 43 2.70 5.00 -16.94
N ASN A 44 3.51 5.97 -16.52
CA ASN A 44 4.96 5.91 -16.66
C ASN A 44 5.56 4.77 -15.82
N ILE A 45 4.98 4.45 -14.67
CA ILE A 45 5.45 3.34 -13.83
C ILE A 45 5.14 1.99 -14.50
N ILE A 46 3.99 1.87 -15.15
CA ILE A 46 3.53 0.63 -15.81
C ILE A 46 4.17 0.45 -17.19
N GLU A 47 4.28 1.52 -17.97
CA GLU A 47 4.73 1.50 -19.37
C GLU A 47 6.25 1.68 -19.48
N ASP A 48 6.84 2.60 -18.71
CA ASP A 48 8.30 2.85 -18.73
C ASP A 48 9.05 2.01 -17.70
N GLY A 49 8.35 1.52 -16.66
CA GLY A 49 8.95 0.65 -15.64
C GLY A 49 9.11 -0.78 -16.16
N SER A 50 10.35 -1.28 -16.22
CA SER A 50 10.62 -2.70 -16.52
C SER A 50 10.46 -3.58 -15.28
N LEU A 51 9.35 -3.41 -14.57
CA LEU A 51 9.02 -4.20 -13.38
C LEU A 51 8.70 -5.63 -13.78
N THR A 52 9.19 -6.59 -13.00
CA THR A 52 8.72 -7.97 -13.12
C THR A 52 7.24 -8.06 -12.77
N TYR A 53 6.55 -9.10 -13.24
CA TYR A 53 5.14 -9.32 -12.93
C TYR A 53 4.86 -9.35 -11.42
N SER A 54 5.77 -9.93 -10.63
CA SER A 54 5.67 -9.98 -9.17
C SER A 54 5.80 -8.60 -8.52
N GLU A 55 6.73 -7.77 -8.99
CA GLU A 55 6.88 -6.39 -8.52
C GLU A 55 5.68 -5.53 -8.89
N LEU A 56 5.17 -5.68 -10.12
CA LEU A 56 3.98 -4.96 -10.58
C LEU A 56 2.75 -5.33 -9.74
N LEU A 57 2.54 -6.61 -9.45
CA LEU A 57 1.46 -7.04 -8.56
C LEU A 57 1.63 -6.46 -7.16
N SER A 58 2.85 -6.54 -6.59
CA SER A 58 3.15 -5.99 -5.27
C SER A 58 2.91 -4.48 -5.22
N PHE A 59 3.30 -3.76 -6.28
CA PHE A 59 3.06 -2.33 -6.44
C PHE A 59 1.56 -2.02 -6.47
N LEU A 60 0.81 -2.67 -7.36
CA LEU A 60 -0.62 -2.43 -7.54
C LEU A 60 -1.41 -2.77 -6.28
N THR A 61 -1.15 -3.91 -5.64
CA THR A 61 -1.81 -4.30 -4.40
C THR A 61 -1.53 -3.30 -3.28
N THR A 62 -0.28 -2.90 -3.08
CA THR A 62 0.09 -1.92 -2.04
C THR A 62 -0.53 -0.56 -2.32
N TYR A 63 -0.46 -0.09 -3.56
CA TYR A 63 -1.05 1.17 -4.00
C TYR A 63 -2.56 1.18 -3.75
N MET A 64 -3.27 0.13 -4.16
CA MET A 64 -4.72 0.03 -3.97
C MET A 64 -5.09 -0.04 -2.49
N LEU A 65 -4.38 -0.82 -1.68
CA LEU A 65 -4.62 -0.90 -0.24
C LEU A 65 -4.41 0.44 0.46
N LYS A 66 -3.33 1.17 0.17
CA LYS A 66 -3.07 2.49 0.75
C LYS A 66 -4.05 3.56 0.26
N LYS A 67 -4.58 3.40 -0.95
CA LYS A 67 -5.65 4.27 -1.46
C LYS A 67 -6.98 3.98 -0.76
N LEU A 68 -7.30 2.70 -0.57
CA LEU A 68 -8.52 2.26 0.12
C LEU A 68 -8.47 2.56 1.62
N SER A 69 -7.33 2.46 2.29
CA SER A 69 -7.18 2.74 3.72
C SER A 69 -7.51 4.18 4.10
N ARG A 70 -7.54 5.10 3.13
CA ARG A 70 -8.00 6.48 3.30
C ARG A 70 -9.52 6.63 3.27
N ASN A 71 -10.24 5.63 2.79
CA ASN A 71 -11.69 5.61 2.84
C ASN A 71 -12.14 5.37 4.29
N GLU A 72 -13.00 6.24 4.80
CA GLU A 72 -13.54 6.16 6.16
C GLU A 72 -14.33 4.87 6.44
N ASN A 73 -14.79 4.17 5.41
CA ASN A 73 -15.51 2.91 5.55
C ASN A 73 -14.61 1.67 5.40
N PHE A 74 -13.33 1.85 5.02
CA PHE A 74 -12.41 0.73 4.80
C PHE A 74 -11.55 0.44 6.03
N ILE A 75 -11.49 -0.83 6.43
CA ILE A 75 -10.70 -1.32 7.55
C ILE A 75 -9.69 -2.34 7.02
N THR A 76 -8.40 -2.13 7.27
CA THR A 76 -7.36 -3.06 6.86
C THR A 76 -7.29 -4.26 7.81
N CYS A 77 -7.03 -5.45 7.28
CA CYS A 77 -6.79 -6.63 8.12
C CYS A 77 -5.54 -6.47 8.97
N ILE A 78 -5.66 -6.62 10.29
CA ILE A 78 -4.56 -6.44 11.23
C ILE A 78 -3.53 -7.57 11.17
N GLN A 79 -3.94 -8.76 10.74
CA GLN A 79 -3.08 -9.95 10.73
C GLN A 79 -2.11 -9.94 9.55
N CYS A 80 -2.61 -9.66 8.33
CA CYS A 80 -1.78 -9.74 7.13
C CYS A 80 -1.46 -8.39 6.49
N GLY A 81 -2.19 -7.31 6.82
CA GLY A 81 -2.04 -6.00 6.16
C GLY A 81 -2.41 -5.97 4.67
N LYS A 82 -2.76 -7.11 4.07
CA LYS A 82 -3.01 -7.29 2.63
C LYS A 82 -4.48 -7.41 2.25
N GLY A 83 -5.34 -7.67 3.23
CA GLY A 83 -6.79 -7.71 3.06
C GLY A 83 -7.47 -6.50 3.69
N GLY A 84 -8.76 -6.31 3.41
CA GLY A 84 -9.55 -5.30 4.08
C GLY A 84 -11.05 -5.54 3.97
N PHE A 85 -11.81 -4.72 4.68
CA PHE A 85 -13.25 -4.86 4.89
C PHE A 85 -13.91 -3.50 4.73
N LEU A 86 -15.09 -3.49 4.11
CA LEU A 86 -15.94 -2.30 4.05
C LEU A 86 -17.00 -2.41 5.15
N GLN A 87 -17.05 -1.41 6.01
CA GLN A 87 -18.10 -1.24 7.00
C GLN A 87 -18.90 0.00 6.63
N MET A 88 -20.12 -0.21 6.13
CA MET A 88 -21.04 0.87 5.78
C MET A 88 -22.06 1.06 6.90
N GLY A 89 -22.44 2.31 7.16
CA GLY A 89 -23.44 2.66 8.19
C GLY A 89 -22.82 2.87 9.58
N PRO A 90 -23.63 2.83 10.65
CA PRO A 90 -23.16 3.14 11.99
C PRO A 90 -22.07 2.15 12.48
N PRO A 91 -21.11 2.62 13.30
CA PRO A 91 -20.12 1.77 13.95
C PRO A 91 -20.75 0.56 14.63
N LYS A 92 -20.26 -0.64 14.31
CA LYS A 92 -20.73 -1.89 14.90
C LYS A 92 -19.61 -2.92 14.95
N LYS A 93 -19.37 -3.55 16.10
CA LYS A 93 -18.49 -4.72 16.19
C LYS A 93 -18.98 -5.86 15.30
N GLN A 94 -18.14 -6.33 14.39
CA GLN A 94 -18.42 -7.45 13.51
C GLN A 94 -17.26 -8.45 13.54
N LYS A 95 -17.58 -9.74 13.63
CA LYS A 95 -16.61 -10.82 13.44
C LYS A 95 -16.51 -11.12 11.95
N VAL A 96 -15.33 -10.97 11.38
CA VAL A 96 -15.08 -11.18 9.95
C VAL A 96 -13.87 -12.11 9.77
N GLN A 97 -13.84 -12.80 8.63
CA GLN A 97 -12.70 -13.62 8.23
C GLN A 97 -12.00 -12.94 7.05
N CYS A 98 -10.67 -12.80 7.12
CA CYS A 98 -9.91 -12.21 6.03
C CYS A 98 -9.88 -13.14 4.81
N PRO A 99 -10.26 -12.68 3.60
CA PRO A 99 -10.23 -13.53 2.41
C PRO A 99 -8.80 -13.82 1.89
N ILE A 100 -7.78 -13.17 2.45
CA ILE A 100 -6.38 -13.32 2.03
C ILE A 100 -5.63 -14.29 2.95
N CYS A 101 -5.66 -14.05 4.28
CA CYS A 101 -4.94 -14.89 5.24
C CYS A 101 -5.83 -15.88 5.99
N ASN A 102 -7.14 -15.89 5.74
CA ASN A 102 -8.13 -16.75 6.40
C ASN A 102 -8.27 -16.57 7.92
N GLU A 103 -7.53 -15.64 8.53
CA GLU A 103 -7.64 -15.33 9.95
C GLU A 103 -8.92 -14.59 10.30
N LYS A 104 -9.47 -14.90 11.47
CA LYS A 104 -10.67 -14.25 12.02
C LYS A 104 -10.27 -13.05 12.87
N GLN A 105 -10.98 -11.93 12.72
CA GLN A 105 -10.78 -10.74 13.54
C GLN A 105 -12.10 -10.02 13.83
N VAL A 106 -12.10 -9.19 14.86
CA VAL A 106 -13.22 -8.29 15.16
C VAL A 106 -12.87 -6.93 14.58
N ILE A 107 -13.79 -6.37 13.80
CA ILE A 107 -13.67 -5.03 13.23
C ILE A 107 -14.75 -4.11 13.79
N GLU A 108 -14.41 -2.84 13.97
CA GLU A 108 -15.32 -1.74 14.31
C GLU A 108 -14.62 -0.43 13.95
N LYS A 109 -15.16 0.32 12.99
CA LYS A 109 -14.68 1.67 12.72
C LYS A 109 -15.43 2.63 13.63
N GLY A 110 -14.74 3.22 14.61
CA GLY A 110 -15.32 4.22 15.52
C GLY A 110 -15.74 5.49 14.77
N ALA A 111 -16.73 6.21 15.32
CA ALA A 111 -17.17 7.52 14.80
C ALA A 111 -16.09 8.62 14.93
N ASP A 112 -15.06 8.38 15.74
CA ASP A 112 -13.88 9.23 15.86
C ASP A 112 -12.67 8.39 15.45
N GLY A 113 -11.93 8.88 14.45
CA GLY A 113 -11.05 8.14 13.56
C GLY A 113 -9.75 7.56 14.15
N ASP A 114 -9.77 7.08 15.39
CA ASP A 114 -8.68 6.31 15.98
C ASP A 114 -9.15 4.88 16.23
N LEU A 115 -9.13 4.07 15.17
CA LEU A 115 -8.74 2.67 15.37
C LEU A 115 -7.37 2.74 16.04
N ASP A 116 -7.26 2.18 17.24
CA ASP A 116 -6.07 1.98 18.09
C ASP A 116 -4.92 1.25 17.33
N ALA A 117 -4.46 1.82 16.21
CA ALA A 117 -3.36 1.36 15.39
C ALA A 117 -2.03 1.57 16.12
N GLY A 118 -2.02 2.39 17.18
CA GLY A 118 -0.86 2.67 18.03
C GLY A 118 -0.33 1.49 18.85
N LYS A 119 -0.99 0.33 18.86
CA LYS A 119 -0.46 -0.90 19.49
C LYS A 119 0.01 -1.97 18.52
N TYR A 120 -0.25 -1.83 17.23
CA TYR A 120 0.20 -2.79 16.21
C TYR A 120 1.02 -2.11 15.11
N CYS A 121 1.79 -1.08 15.50
CA CYS A 121 2.79 -0.43 14.67
C CYS A 121 3.61 -1.48 13.90
N PHE A 122 3.51 -1.42 12.57
CA PHE A 122 4.51 -1.79 11.57
C PHE A 122 5.73 -2.54 12.10
N GLY A 123 5.54 -3.82 12.39
CA GLY A 123 6.61 -4.80 12.48
C GLY A 123 6.49 -5.74 11.29
N PHE A 124 6.91 -5.30 10.10
CA PHE A 124 7.17 -6.22 9.00
C PHE A 124 8.38 -7.10 9.37
N ASN A 125 8.17 -8.09 10.23
CA ASN A 125 9.08 -9.22 10.33
C ASN A 125 8.74 -10.14 9.16
N PHE A 126 9.50 -10.01 8.07
CA PHE A 126 9.67 -11.10 7.11
C PHE A 126 10.33 -12.26 7.85
N HIS A 127 9.52 -13.09 8.52
CA HIS A 127 9.95 -14.44 8.83
C HIS A 127 9.92 -15.25 7.55
N THR A 128 11.13 -15.42 7.02
CA THR A 128 11.57 -16.54 6.19
C THR A 128 10.71 -17.79 6.39
N MET A 129 9.85 -18.09 5.40
CA MET A 129 9.43 -19.45 5.16
C MET A 129 10.50 -20.12 4.29
N LYS A 130 11.12 -21.16 4.87
CA LYS A 130 11.99 -22.11 4.20
C LYS A 130 11.23 -22.93 3.15
#